data_AF-C4M893-F1
#
_entry.id   AF-C4M893-F1
#
_cell.length_a   1.000
_cell.length_b   1.000
_cell.length_c   1.000
_cell.angle_alpha   90.00
_cell.angle_beta   90.00
_cell.angle_gamma   90.00
#
_symmetry.space_group_name_H-M   'P 1'
#
loop_
_entity.id
_entity.type
_entity.pdbx_description
1 polymer ?
#
loop_
_entity_poly.entity_id
_entity_poly.type
_entity_poly.pdbx_seq_one_letter_code
_entity_poly.pdbx_strand_id
1 'polypeptide(L)'
;MEQHTAKPPPTSTFFKQTRNYQVSQQAVLLALINRHFSLSLSAPKKKSVVAQQMITVNYLKRGNDTVAVDEFVHRRLAEIQQYDISQGVAPKTAARRCENNRIAEVNHLLIDILREFGYSFSTKVTDGKNGTLKTESVYSVLYKGMTLFTRSTIQSSGLAINKYLNDLLFETQTTLVSKNNCILHHMLPE
;
A
#
# COMPACT_ATOMS: atom_id res chain seq x y z
N MET A 1 20.97 18.92 -31.22
CA MET A 1 19.54 19.07 -30.89
C MET A 1 19.01 17.70 -30.51
N GLU A 2 19.07 17.35 -29.22
CA GLU A 2 18.56 16.08 -28.73
C GLU A 2 17.03 16.11 -28.76
N GLN A 3 16.45 15.21 -29.56
CA GLN A 3 15.01 15.04 -29.65
C GLN A 3 14.50 14.40 -28.35
N HIS A 4 13.76 15.19 -27.56
CA HIS A 4 12.94 14.66 -26.48
C HIS A 4 11.85 13.74 -27.07
N THR A 5 12.10 12.44 -27.08
CA THR A 5 11.07 11.44 -27.42
C THR A 5 10.09 11.33 -26.26
N ALA A 6 8.87 11.83 -26.46
CA ALA A 6 7.79 11.68 -25.51
C ALA A 6 7.44 10.19 -25.36
N LYS A 7 7.54 9.66 -24.13
CA LYS A 7 7.14 8.28 -23.80
C LYS A 7 5.66 8.07 -24.14
N PRO A 8 5.29 6.98 -24.85
CA PRO A 8 3.90 6.71 -25.21
C PRO A 8 3.01 6.60 -23.96
N PRO A 9 1.71 6.93 -24.09
CA PRO A 9 0.77 6.85 -22.97
C PRO A 9 0.66 5.41 -22.46
N PRO A 10 0.58 5.20 -21.13
CA PRO A 10 0.48 3.86 -20.57
C PRO A 10 -0.84 3.22 -21.03
N THR A 11 -0.75 2.04 -21.63
CA THR A 11 -1.91 1.21 -22.00
C THR A 11 -2.67 0.78 -20.73
N SER A 12 -3.97 0.50 -20.84
CA SER A 12 -4.81 0.06 -19.70
C SER A 12 -4.22 -1.12 -18.92
N THR A 13 -3.49 -2.00 -19.62
CA THR A 13 -2.74 -3.13 -19.06
C THR A 13 -1.64 -2.70 -18.09
N PHE A 14 -0.87 -1.65 -18.42
CA PHE A 14 0.22 -1.16 -17.56
C PHE A 14 -0.30 -0.55 -16.25
N PHE A 15 -1.40 0.20 -16.33
CA PHE A 15 -2.07 0.75 -15.14
C PHE A 15 -2.54 -0.37 -14.22
N LYS A 16 -3.21 -1.40 -14.77
CA LYS A 16 -3.67 -2.57 -14.02
C LYS A 16 -2.51 -3.31 -13.35
N GLN A 17 -1.41 -3.55 -14.07
CA GLN A 17 -0.22 -4.20 -13.51
C GLN A 17 0.38 -3.42 -12.34
N THR A 18 0.49 -2.10 -12.49
CA THR A 18 1.02 -1.23 -11.43
C THR A 18 0.13 -1.27 -10.19
N ARG A 19 -1.20 -1.17 -10.36
CA ARG A 19 -2.14 -1.25 -9.25
C ARG A 19 -2.12 -2.61 -8.55
N ASN A 20 -2.14 -3.70 -9.31
CA ASN A 20 -2.06 -5.05 -8.72
C ASN A 20 -0.76 -5.27 -7.96
N TYR A 21 0.36 -4.72 -8.45
CA TYR A 21 1.62 -4.77 -7.72
C TYR A 21 1.56 -4.01 -6.40
N GLN A 22 0.99 -2.80 -6.38
CA GLN A 22 0.80 -2.03 -5.14
C GLN A 22 -0.09 -2.75 -4.13
N VAL A 23 -1.13 -3.45 -4.59
CA VAL A 23 -2.00 -4.27 -3.74
C VAL A 23 -1.24 -5.48 -3.18
N SER A 24 -0.44 -6.14 -3.99
CA SER A 24 0.41 -7.26 -3.54
C SER A 24 1.43 -6.80 -2.50
N GLN A 25 2.05 -5.64 -2.73
CA GLN A 25 2.94 -4.98 -1.78
C GLN A 25 2.22 -4.67 -0.46
N GLN A 26 1.03 -4.06 -0.50
CA GLN A 26 0.25 -3.78 0.71
C GLN A 26 -0.01 -5.06 1.51
N ALA A 27 -0.42 -6.14 0.84
CA ALA A 27 -0.74 -7.40 1.48
C ALA A 27 0.46 -8.02 2.21
N VAL A 28 1.64 -8.01 1.58
CA VAL A 28 2.89 -8.46 2.23
C VAL A 28 3.22 -7.59 3.44
N LEU A 29 3.15 -6.26 3.29
CA LEU A 29 3.42 -5.34 4.40
C LEU A 29 2.45 -5.57 5.58
N LEU A 30 1.16 -5.78 5.31
CA LEU A 30 0.17 -6.09 6.34
C LEU A 30 0.46 -7.40 7.08
N ALA A 31 0.83 -8.45 6.35
CA ALA A 31 1.20 -9.72 6.98
C ALA A 31 2.45 -9.57 7.87
N LEU A 32 3.46 -8.81 7.42
CA LEU A 32 4.64 -8.50 8.23
C LEU A 32 4.29 -7.67 9.48
N ILE A 33 3.44 -6.65 9.32
CA ILE A 33 2.95 -5.83 10.45
C ILE A 33 2.17 -6.69 11.44
N ASN A 34 1.44 -7.71 10.97
CA ASN A 34 0.69 -8.60 11.86
C ASN A 34 1.56 -9.39 12.85
N ARG A 35 2.87 -9.55 12.57
CA ARG A 35 3.84 -10.10 13.54
C ARG A 35 4.00 -9.19 14.78
N HIS A 36 3.65 -7.91 14.65
CA HIS A 36 3.86 -6.87 15.66
C HIS A 36 2.56 -6.27 16.20
N PHE A 37 1.52 -6.19 15.37
CA PHE A 37 0.22 -5.56 15.66
C PHE A 37 -0.96 -6.45 15.32
N SER A 38 -2.09 -6.24 16.01
CA SER A 38 -3.39 -6.64 15.50
C SER A 38 -3.86 -5.63 14.44
N LEU A 39 -4.55 -6.11 13.41
CA LEU A 39 -5.02 -5.29 12.29
C LEU A 39 -6.54 -5.15 12.34
N SER A 40 -7.06 -3.93 12.39
CA SER A 40 -8.47 -3.68 12.08
C SER A 40 -8.62 -3.32 10.61
N LEU A 41 -9.35 -4.15 9.88
CA LEU A 41 -9.50 -4.06 8.44
C LEU A 41 -10.97 -3.87 8.08
N SER A 42 -11.22 -3.25 6.93
CA SER A 42 -12.56 -3.10 6.37
C SER A 42 -12.57 -3.35 4.87
N ALA A 43 -13.72 -3.83 4.41
CA ALA A 43 -13.99 -4.06 3.01
C ALA A 43 -13.78 -2.75 2.23
N PRO A 44 -13.23 -2.83 1.00
CA PRO A 44 -13.04 -1.66 0.16
C PRO A 44 -14.36 -0.94 -0.09
N LYS A 45 -14.40 0.40 0.10
CA LYS A 45 -15.61 1.23 -0.08
C LYS A 45 -16.20 1.16 -1.50
N LYS A 46 -15.40 0.78 -2.49
CA LYS A 46 -15.81 0.61 -3.89
C LYS A 46 -15.30 -0.72 -4.43
N LYS A 47 -16.19 -1.52 -5.02
CA LYS A 47 -15.80 -2.74 -5.72
C LYS A 47 -15.18 -2.41 -7.08
N SER A 48 -13.89 -2.69 -7.24
CA SER A 48 -13.21 -2.69 -8.53
C SER A 48 -13.49 -3.99 -9.28
N VAL A 49 -13.82 -3.89 -10.57
CA VAL A 49 -14.01 -5.01 -11.50
C VAL A 49 -12.75 -5.25 -12.36
N VAL A 50 -11.83 -4.28 -12.40
CA VAL A 50 -10.70 -4.25 -13.37
C VAL A 50 -9.37 -4.65 -12.73
N ALA A 51 -9.10 -4.17 -11.51
CA ALA A 51 -7.88 -4.43 -10.75
C ALA A 51 -8.20 -4.99 -9.36
N GLN A 52 -7.21 -5.64 -8.74
CA GLN A 52 -7.34 -6.13 -7.37
C GLN A 52 -7.64 -4.98 -6.41
N GLN A 53 -8.38 -5.29 -5.34
CA GLN A 53 -8.83 -4.29 -4.39
C GLN A 53 -7.84 -4.17 -3.23
N MET A 54 -7.55 -2.92 -2.88
CA MET A 54 -6.77 -2.58 -1.72
C MET A 54 -7.65 -2.67 -0.47
N ILE A 55 -7.14 -3.32 0.57
CA ILE A 55 -7.88 -3.45 1.83
C ILE A 55 -7.79 -2.13 2.59
N THR A 56 -8.91 -1.70 3.17
CA THR A 56 -8.90 -0.52 4.04
C THR A 56 -8.37 -0.93 5.41
N VAL A 57 -7.34 -0.22 5.87
CA VAL A 57 -6.69 -0.44 7.17
C VAL A 57 -7.19 0.67 8.10
N ASN A 58 -8.03 0.32 9.06
CA ASN A 58 -8.61 1.30 9.97
C ASN A 58 -7.58 1.73 11.01
N TYR A 59 -7.05 0.75 11.74
CA TYR A 59 -6.03 0.96 12.75
C TYR A 59 -5.15 -0.27 12.95
N LEU A 60 -3.95 -0.04 13.49
CA LEU A 60 -3.04 -1.05 13.99
C LEU A 60 -3.01 -0.96 15.52
N LYS A 61 -3.07 -2.09 16.23
CA LYS A 61 -3.09 -2.11 17.70
C LYS A 61 -1.99 -2.99 18.28
N ARG A 62 -1.24 -2.47 19.25
CA ARG A 62 -0.23 -3.21 20.02
C ARG A 62 -0.36 -2.84 21.50
N GLY A 63 -0.89 -3.75 22.30
CA GLY A 63 -1.20 -3.45 23.71
C GLY A 63 -2.21 -2.31 23.80
N ASN A 64 -1.82 -1.22 24.48
CA ASN A 64 -2.63 0.00 24.61
C ASN A 64 -2.38 1.00 23.46
N ASP A 65 -1.33 0.80 22.66
CA ASP A 65 -0.99 1.70 21.57
C ASP A 65 -1.86 1.41 20.34
N THR A 66 -2.39 2.47 19.74
CA THR A 66 -3.21 2.40 18.53
C THR A 66 -2.72 3.42 17.51
N VAL A 67 -2.44 2.95 16.30
CA VAL A 67 -2.16 3.79 15.14
C VAL A 67 -3.42 3.84 14.28
N ALA A 68 -4.13 4.98 14.28
CA ALA A 68 -5.31 5.20 13.44
C ALA A 68 -4.90 5.47 11.98
N VAL A 69 -4.72 4.40 11.20
CA VAL A 69 -4.15 4.44 9.84
C VAL A 69 -5.03 5.24 8.87
N ASP A 70 -6.34 4.97 8.81
CA ASP A 70 -7.22 5.69 7.85
C ASP A 70 -7.29 7.19 8.17
N GLU A 71 -7.35 7.55 9.46
CA GLU A 71 -7.35 8.96 9.89
C GLU A 71 -6.03 9.67 9.56
N PHE A 72 -4.90 9.02 9.84
CA PHE A 72 -3.59 9.56 9.49
C PHE A 72 -3.46 9.79 7.98
N VAL A 73 -3.78 8.78 7.18
CA VAL A 73 -3.70 8.86 5.71
C VAL A 73 -4.68 9.90 5.17
N HIS A 74 -5.89 9.99 5.71
CA HIS A 74 -6.86 10.99 5.28
C HIS A 74 -6.36 12.42 5.51
N ARG A 75 -5.81 12.71 6.69
CA ARG A 75 -5.19 14.00 7.00
C ARG A 75 -4.02 14.30 6.07
N ARG A 76 -3.13 13.33 5.86
CA ARG A 76 -1.97 13.48 4.97
C ARG A 76 -2.36 13.79 3.53
N LEU A 77 -3.39 13.10 3.03
CA LEU A 77 -3.95 13.34 1.72
C LEU A 77 -4.61 14.72 1.58
N ALA A 78 -5.29 15.20 2.63
CA ALA A 78 -5.85 16.55 2.66
C ALA A 78 -4.75 17.62 2.60
N GLU A 79 -3.64 17.44 3.34
CA GLU A 79 -2.47 18.32 3.28
C GLU A 79 -1.87 18.36 1.86
N ILE A 80 -1.67 17.20 1.23
CA ILE A 80 -1.16 17.09 -0.15
C ILE A 80 -2.10 17.79 -1.14
N GLN A 81 -3.40 17.58 -1.01
CA GLN A 81 -4.39 18.21 -1.89
C GLN A 81 -4.39 19.74 -1.73
N GLN A 82 -4.32 20.23 -0.50
CA GLN A 82 -4.29 21.67 -0.23
C GLN A 82 -3.00 22.30 -0.77
N TYR A 83 -1.87 21.60 -0.64
CA TYR A 83 -0.61 22.01 -1.23
C TYR A 83 -0.72 22.10 -2.76
N ASP A 84 -1.24 21.08 -3.43
CA ASP A 84 -1.47 21.09 -4.89
C ASP A 84 -2.30 22.31 -5.32
N ILE A 85 -3.40 22.60 -4.61
CA ILE A 85 -4.24 23.77 -4.90
C ILE A 85 -3.47 25.08 -4.70
N SER A 86 -2.67 25.18 -3.64
CA SER A 86 -1.81 26.36 -3.40
C SER A 86 -0.76 26.58 -4.49
N GLN A 87 -0.34 25.50 -5.17
CA GLN A 87 0.60 25.53 -6.29
C GLN A 87 -0.10 25.74 -7.65
N GLY A 88 -1.38 26.09 -7.66
CA GLY A 88 -2.14 26.40 -8.88
C GLY A 88 -2.74 25.19 -9.60
N VAL A 89 -2.75 24.00 -8.98
CA VAL A 89 -3.45 22.83 -9.55
C VAL A 89 -4.95 23.01 -9.38
N ALA A 90 -5.71 22.84 -10.47
CA ALA A 90 -7.17 22.93 -10.43
C ALA A 90 -7.77 21.95 -9.38
N PRO A 91 -8.75 22.37 -8.55
CA PRO A 91 -9.28 21.55 -7.45
C PRO A 91 -9.76 20.16 -7.87
N LYS A 92 -10.41 20.04 -9.03
CA LYS A 92 -10.84 18.75 -9.59
C LYS A 92 -9.67 17.83 -9.91
N THR A 93 -8.56 18.38 -10.43
CA THR A 93 -7.34 17.64 -10.71
C THR A 93 -6.63 17.23 -9.43
N ALA A 94 -6.55 18.11 -8.44
CA ALA A 94 -5.98 17.82 -7.12
C ALA A 94 -6.76 16.69 -6.40
N ALA A 95 -8.09 16.75 -6.38
CA ALA A 95 -8.93 15.69 -5.81
C ALA A 95 -8.72 14.33 -6.50
N ARG A 96 -8.61 14.32 -7.84
CA ARG A 96 -8.32 13.10 -8.60
C ARG A 96 -6.92 12.54 -8.29
N ARG A 97 -5.91 13.39 -8.08
CA ARG A 97 -4.56 12.97 -7.67
C ARG A 97 -4.57 12.39 -6.27
N CYS A 98 -5.23 13.05 -5.34
CA CYS A 98 -5.41 12.64 -3.95
C CYS A 98 -5.95 11.20 -3.85
N GLU A 99 -7.03 10.88 -4.56
CA GLU A 99 -7.57 9.51 -4.58
C GLU A 99 -6.57 8.48 -5.14
N ASN A 100 -5.77 8.87 -6.13
CA ASN A 100 -4.77 7.97 -6.69
C ASN A 100 -3.59 7.73 -5.75
N ASN A 101 -3.23 8.75 -4.96
CA ASN A 101 -2.11 8.75 -4.03
C ASN A 101 -2.40 7.96 -2.74
N ARG A 102 -3.67 7.74 -2.38
CA ARG A 102 -4.05 6.99 -1.17
C ARG A 102 -3.32 5.66 -1.02
N ILE A 103 -3.19 4.91 -2.11
CA ILE A 103 -2.50 3.61 -2.10
C ILE A 103 -1.02 3.77 -1.77
N ALA A 104 -0.37 4.80 -2.32
CA ALA A 104 1.02 5.09 -2.03
C ALA A 104 1.20 5.48 -0.56
N GLU A 105 0.38 6.40 -0.05
CA GLU A 105 0.46 6.90 1.34
C GLU A 105 0.25 5.79 2.38
N VAL A 106 -0.72 4.89 2.17
CA VAL A 106 -0.86 3.72 3.06
C VAL A 106 0.41 2.88 3.03
N ASN A 107 0.92 2.55 1.83
CA ASN A 107 2.13 1.73 1.72
C ASN A 107 3.35 2.40 2.35
N HIS A 108 3.51 3.72 2.19
CA HIS A 108 4.58 4.50 2.83
C HIS A 108 4.50 4.39 4.36
N LEU A 109 3.33 4.62 4.95
CA LEU A 109 3.15 4.48 6.39
C LEU A 109 3.49 3.07 6.88
N LEU A 110 3.04 2.03 6.18
CA LEU A 110 3.34 0.64 6.55
C LEU A 110 4.84 0.32 6.43
N ILE A 111 5.51 0.85 5.40
CA ILE A 111 6.97 0.73 5.23
C ILE A 111 7.70 1.40 6.39
N ASP A 112 7.33 2.63 6.72
CA ASP A 112 7.96 3.39 7.80
C ASP A 112 7.77 2.71 9.15
N ILE A 113 6.56 2.21 9.45
CA ILE A 113 6.32 1.41 10.65
C ILE A 113 7.25 0.18 10.66
N LEU A 114 7.34 -0.58 9.57
CA LEU A 114 8.19 -1.78 9.53
C LEU A 114 9.69 -1.43 9.67
N ARG A 115 10.16 -0.29 9.19
CA ARG A 115 11.54 0.17 9.40
C ARG A 115 11.87 0.27 10.90
N GLU A 116 10.94 0.79 11.71
CA GLU A 116 11.08 0.87 13.18
C GLU A 116 11.20 -0.51 13.85
N PHE A 117 10.76 -1.58 13.17
CA PHE A 117 10.90 -2.96 13.64
C PHE A 117 12.11 -3.69 13.06
N GLY A 118 13.03 -2.98 12.40
CA GLY A 118 14.27 -3.55 11.86
C GLY A 118 14.13 -4.22 10.49
N TYR A 119 13.03 -3.96 9.77
CA TYR A 119 12.92 -4.33 8.35
C TYR A 119 13.68 -3.34 7.48
N SER A 120 14.35 -3.86 6.46
CA SER A 120 15.01 -3.05 5.43
C SER A 120 14.38 -3.33 4.07
N PHE A 121 14.31 -2.31 3.23
CA PHE A 121 13.63 -2.39 1.93
C PHE A 121 14.58 -1.95 0.81
N SER A 122 14.69 -2.75 -0.24
CA SER A 122 15.20 -2.26 -1.52
C SER A 122 14.05 -1.66 -2.28
N THR A 123 14.13 -0.37 -2.61
CA THR A 123 13.00 0.38 -3.16
C THR A 123 13.40 1.15 -4.42
N LYS A 124 12.42 1.34 -5.30
CA LYS A 124 12.51 2.29 -6.41
C LYS A 124 11.51 3.41 -6.18
N VAL A 125 12.00 4.64 -6.12
CA VAL A 125 11.16 5.83 -6.08
C VAL A 125 10.85 6.27 -7.51
N THR A 126 9.60 6.61 -7.76
CA THR A 126 9.18 7.23 -9.02
C THR A 126 8.86 8.69 -8.75
N ASP A 127 9.41 9.62 -9.54
CA ASP A 127 9.28 11.07 -9.32
C ASP A 127 7.86 11.63 -9.61
N GLY A 128 6.88 10.77 -9.85
CA GLY A 128 5.56 11.18 -10.32
C GLY A 128 5.63 11.86 -11.70
N LYS A 129 4.49 12.22 -12.27
CA LYS A 129 4.42 13.17 -13.40
C LYS A 129 3.78 14.46 -12.90
N ASN A 130 4.26 15.62 -13.33
CA ASN A 130 3.64 16.93 -13.07
C ASN A 130 3.42 17.26 -11.58
N GLY A 131 4.43 17.00 -10.73
CA GLY A 131 4.35 17.28 -9.29
C GLY A 131 3.51 16.30 -8.48
N THR A 132 3.08 15.17 -9.06
CA THR A 132 2.36 14.12 -8.32
C THR A 132 3.29 13.46 -7.30
N LEU A 133 2.73 13.07 -6.16
CA LEU A 133 3.41 12.37 -5.06
C LEU A 133 4.41 11.30 -5.55
N LYS A 134 5.63 11.35 -5.03
CA LYS A 134 6.63 10.32 -5.27
C LYS A 134 6.18 9.00 -4.67
N THR A 135 6.08 7.94 -5.47
CA THR A 135 5.70 6.61 -4.98
C THR A 135 6.93 5.75 -4.76
N GLU A 136 7.06 5.19 -3.56
CA GLU A 136 8.10 4.22 -3.20
C GLU A 136 7.57 2.80 -3.46
N SER A 137 8.16 2.13 -4.43
CA SER A 137 7.85 0.73 -4.75
C SER A 137 8.91 -0.18 -4.15
N VAL A 138 8.50 -1.14 -3.33
CA VAL A 138 9.37 -2.14 -2.72
C VAL A 138 9.71 -3.21 -3.74
N TYR A 139 10.98 -3.57 -3.86
CA TYR A 139 11.50 -4.62 -4.76
C TYR A 139 12.08 -5.79 -3.97
N SER A 140 12.54 -5.57 -2.75
CA SER A 140 12.84 -6.64 -1.81
C SER A 140 12.61 -6.18 -0.36
N VAL A 141 12.31 -7.15 0.50
CA VAL A 141 12.19 -6.98 1.94
C VAL A 141 13.25 -7.84 2.60
N LEU A 142 14.02 -7.23 3.50
CA LEU A 142 15.03 -7.89 4.30
C LEU A 142 14.70 -7.76 5.78
N TYR A 143 15.05 -8.77 6.56
CA TYR A 143 14.90 -8.76 8.00
C TYR A 143 16.05 -9.55 8.63
N LYS A 144 16.74 -8.95 9.61
CA LYS A 144 17.91 -9.56 10.28
C LYS A 144 18.97 -10.09 9.30
N GLY A 145 19.23 -9.35 8.22
CA GLY A 145 20.21 -9.71 7.20
C GLY A 145 19.76 -10.75 6.17
N MET A 146 18.57 -11.34 6.32
CA MET A 146 18.01 -12.31 5.38
C MET A 146 17.01 -11.65 4.43
N THR A 147 17.01 -12.08 3.17
CA THR A 147 15.99 -11.65 2.21
C THR A 147 14.72 -12.46 2.45
N LEU A 148 13.67 -11.80 2.95
CA LEU A 148 12.36 -12.41 3.12
C LEU A 148 11.60 -12.44 1.79
N PHE A 149 11.61 -11.32 1.07
CA PHE A 149 10.88 -11.21 -0.18
C PHE A 149 11.73 -10.58 -1.27
N THR A 150 11.65 -11.15 -2.46
CA THR A 150 12.02 -10.53 -3.74
C THR A 150 10.77 -10.03 -4.47
N ARG A 151 10.93 -9.20 -5.49
CA ARG A 151 9.83 -8.64 -6.28
C ARG A 151 8.85 -9.71 -6.80
N SER A 152 9.33 -10.85 -7.26
CA SER A 152 8.47 -11.94 -7.73
C SER A 152 7.67 -12.55 -6.58
N THR A 153 8.31 -12.80 -5.45
CA THR A 153 7.63 -13.35 -4.26
C THR A 153 6.67 -12.34 -3.61
N ILE A 154 6.94 -11.03 -3.69
CA ILE A 154 5.99 -9.99 -3.27
C ILE A 154 4.71 -10.12 -4.08
N GLN A 155 4.83 -10.32 -5.39
CA GLN A 155 3.68 -10.45 -6.27
C GLN A 155 2.90 -11.75 -6.02
N SER A 156 3.57 -12.90 -5.92
CA SER A 156 2.89 -14.18 -5.71
C SER A 156 2.31 -14.33 -4.30
N SER A 157 3.09 -14.06 -3.25
CA SER A 157 2.62 -14.15 -1.86
C SER A 157 1.63 -13.05 -1.54
N GLY A 158 1.84 -11.84 -2.05
CA GLY A 158 0.92 -10.72 -1.86
C GLY A 158 -0.46 -10.98 -2.47
N LEU A 159 -0.54 -11.65 -3.63
CA LEU A 159 -1.79 -12.09 -4.22
C LEU A 159 -2.55 -13.06 -3.29
N ALA A 160 -1.85 -14.07 -2.76
CA ALA A 160 -2.45 -15.05 -1.87
C ALA A 160 -2.93 -14.42 -0.56
N ILE A 161 -2.10 -13.57 0.07
CA ILE A 161 -2.45 -12.87 1.31
C ILE A 161 -3.63 -11.91 1.08
N ASN A 162 -3.60 -11.14 -0.02
CA ASN A 162 -4.70 -10.23 -0.36
C ASN A 162 -6.01 -11.00 -0.56
N LYS A 163 -5.97 -12.17 -1.20
CA LYS A 163 -7.14 -13.03 -1.37
C LYS A 163 -7.68 -13.47 0.00
N TYR A 164 -6.84 -14.05 0.86
CA TYR A 164 -7.24 -14.49 2.20
C TYR A 164 -7.92 -13.37 3.01
N LEU A 165 -7.30 -12.18 3.05
CA LEU A 165 -7.84 -11.04 3.79
C LEU A 165 -9.15 -10.51 3.19
N ASN A 166 -9.30 -10.50 1.86
CA ASN A 166 -10.57 -10.13 1.23
C ASN A 166 -11.66 -11.16 1.49
N ASP A 167 -11.32 -12.46 1.49
CA ASP A 167 -12.27 -13.53 1.79
C ASP A 167 -12.81 -13.39 3.23
N LEU A 168 -11.96 -13.03 4.21
CA LEU A 168 -12.40 -12.69 5.58
C LEU A 168 -13.38 -11.50 5.65
N LEU A 169 -13.15 -10.49 4.80
CA LEU A 169 -13.93 -9.27 4.76
C LEU A 169 -15.25 -9.41 3.98
N PHE A 170 -15.34 -10.39 3.10
CA PHE A 170 -16.54 -10.65 2.30
C PHE A 170 -17.75 -10.93 3.20
N GLU A 171 -17.54 -11.66 4.29
CA GLU A 171 -18.61 -12.05 5.23
C GLU A 171 -18.94 -10.95 6.24
N THR A 172 -17.92 -10.25 6.75
CA THR A 172 -18.05 -9.42 7.95
C THR A 172 -18.07 -7.91 7.69
N GLN A 173 -17.70 -7.46 6.48
CA GLN A 173 -17.42 -6.06 6.10
C GLN A 173 -16.27 -5.41 6.90
N THR A 174 -16.06 -5.78 8.15
CA THR A 174 -14.98 -5.35 9.02
C THR A 174 -14.46 -6.54 9.81
N THR A 175 -13.14 -6.69 9.93
CA THR A 175 -12.54 -7.79 10.69
C THR A 175 -11.37 -7.31 11.54
N LEU A 176 -11.15 -7.99 12.66
CA LEU A 176 -9.97 -7.82 13.51
C LEU A 176 -9.08 -9.05 13.37
N VAL A 177 -7.93 -8.87 12.72
CA VAL A 177 -6.92 -9.91 12.61
C VAL A 177 -5.98 -9.77 13.80
N SER A 178 -6.09 -10.68 14.78
CA SER A 178 -5.22 -10.71 15.95
C SER A 178 -3.75 -10.77 15.56
N LYS A 179 -2.89 -10.10 16.33
CA LYS A 179 -1.43 -10.20 16.22
C LYS A 179 -0.99 -11.67 16.18
N ASN A 180 -0.01 -11.99 15.34
CA ASN A 180 0.50 -13.35 15.12
C ASN A 180 -0.60 -14.30 14.64
N ASN A 181 -1.48 -13.85 13.75
CA ASN A 181 -2.45 -14.72 13.12
C ASN A 181 -1.71 -15.88 12.44
N CYS A 182 -2.07 -17.12 12.79
CA CYS A 182 -1.35 -18.32 12.37
C CYS A 182 -1.37 -18.50 10.84
N ILE A 183 -2.48 -18.18 10.18
CA ILE A 183 -2.62 -18.29 8.73
C ILE A 183 -1.70 -17.29 8.04
N LEU A 184 -1.77 -16.01 8.42
CA LEU A 184 -0.85 -14.99 7.88
C LEU A 184 0.61 -15.33 8.14
N HIS A 185 0.93 -15.86 9.33
CA HIS A 185 2.28 -16.24 9.67
C HIS A 185 2.81 -17.37 8.76
N HIS A 186 1.99 -18.38 8.49
CA HIS A 186 2.34 -19.50 7.61
C HIS A 186 2.45 -19.10 6.13
N MET A 187 1.81 -18.00 5.72
CA MET A 187 1.94 -17.44 4.36
C MET A 187 3.21 -16.61 4.17
N LEU A 188 3.94 -16.32 5.24
CA LEU A 188 5.21 -15.61 5.20
C LEU A 188 6.37 -16.62 5.19
N PRO A 189 7.49 -16.28 4.54
CA PRO A 189 8.72 -17.06 4.67
C PRO A 189 9.23 -17.03 6.11
N GLU A 190 9.89 -18.12 6.50
CA GLU A 190 10.51 -18.31 7.81
C GLU A 190 11.61 -17.27 8.11
#